data_AF-A0A381RWT8-F1
#
_entry.id   AF-A0A381RWT8-F1
#
_cell.length_a   1.000
_cell.length_b   1.000
_cell.length_c   1.000
_cell.angle_alpha   90.00
_cell.angle_beta   90.00
_cell.angle_gamma   90.00
#
_symmetry.space_group_name_H-M   'P 1'
#
loop_
_entity.id
_entity.type
_entity.pdbx_description
1 polymer ?
#
loop_
_entity_poly.entity_id
_entity_poly.type
_entity_poly.pdbx_seq_one_letter_code
_entity_poly.pdbx_strand_id
1 'polypeptide(L)'
;MWIKNNLPHWETWNILGSFLRFTHVKNPGIAFGIPVGEFSIMVVLLSIIATLFIAYLHWQERNNHPLISIGLGLILGGAIGNLIDRSSIFFVQNYEGVIDFIDIGSSSFRWYTFNIADSAVTIGIIFYLMHSFFTTKPELLERND
;
A
#
# COMPACT_ATOMS: atom_id res chain seq x y z
N MET A 1 1.63 16.09 -0.24
CA MET A 1 1.48 15.38 -1.53
C MET A 1 1.08 16.38 -2.61
N TRP A 2 1.62 16.29 -3.84
CA TRP A 2 1.38 17.26 -4.93
C TRP A 2 -0.12 17.43 -5.27
N ILE A 3 -0.87 16.33 -5.32
CA ILE A 3 -2.32 16.33 -5.57
C ILE A 3 -3.08 17.20 -4.56
N LYS A 4 -2.73 17.14 -3.27
CA LYS A 4 -3.37 17.95 -2.21
C LYS A 4 -3.36 19.45 -2.49
N ASN A 5 -2.31 19.95 -3.14
CA ASN A 5 -2.12 21.38 -3.37
C ASN A 5 -2.62 21.85 -4.75
N ASN A 6 -2.88 20.93 -5.69
CA ASN A 6 -3.15 21.25 -7.09
C ASN A 6 -4.52 20.77 -7.57
N LEU A 7 -5.13 19.80 -6.88
CA LEU A 7 -6.45 19.25 -7.23
C LEU A 7 -7.39 19.42 -6.04
N PRO A 8 -8.46 20.22 -6.15
CA PRO A 8 -9.49 20.32 -5.13
C PRO A 8 -10.12 18.95 -4.80
N HIS A 9 -10.62 18.81 -3.58
CA HIS A 9 -11.25 17.55 -3.16
C HIS A 9 -12.46 17.22 -4.04
N TRP A 10 -12.59 15.94 -4.44
CA TRP A 10 -13.59 15.42 -5.39
C TRP A 10 -13.43 15.85 -6.86
N GLU A 11 -12.44 16.69 -7.19
CA GLU A 11 -12.15 16.96 -8.59
C GLU A 11 -11.42 15.80 -9.25
N THR A 12 -11.66 15.67 -10.56
CA THR A 12 -11.12 14.60 -11.40
C THR A 12 -10.44 15.21 -12.63
N TRP A 13 -9.18 14.87 -12.86
CA TRP A 13 -8.46 15.15 -14.09
C TRP A 13 -8.36 13.89 -14.95
N ASN A 14 -8.80 13.98 -16.20
CA ASN A 14 -8.70 12.89 -17.15
C ASN A 14 -7.29 12.87 -17.75
N ILE A 15 -6.49 11.86 -17.41
CA ILE A 15 -5.12 11.71 -17.90
C ILE A 15 -5.11 10.93 -19.22
N LEU A 16 -5.83 9.81 -19.26
CA LEU A 16 -5.96 8.98 -20.45
C LEU A 16 -7.44 8.62 -20.67
N GLY A 17 -8.20 9.58 -21.20
CA GLY A 17 -9.63 9.43 -21.42
C GLY A 17 -10.38 9.01 -20.14
N SER A 18 -11.30 8.05 -20.26
CA SER A 18 -11.99 7.47 -19.11
C SER A 18 -11.17 6.41 -18.37
N PHE A 19 -10.05 5.95 -18.95
CA PHE A 19 -9.27 4.82 -18.46
C PHE A 19 -8.45 5.15 -17.22
N LEU A 20 -7.64 6.21 -17.28
CA LEU A 20 -6.82 6.69 -16.17
C LEU A 20 -7.20 8.12 -15.83
N ARG A 21 -7.56 8.33 -14.57
CA ARG A 21 -7.93 9.64 -14.03
C ARG A 21 -7.16 9.88 -12.73
N PHE A 22 -6.93 11.16 -12.43
CA PHE A 22 -6.52 11.59 -11.11
C PHE A 22 -7.71 12.19 -10.38
N THR A 23 -8.16 11.52 -9.33
CA THR A 23 -9.37 11.91 -8.57
C THR A 23 -8.96 12.16 -7.12
N HIS A 24 -9.11 13.36 -6.58
CA HIS A 24 -8.67 13.61 -5.19
C HIS A 24 -9.66 13.03 -4.17
N VAL A 25 -9.38 11.81 -3.70
CA VAL A 25 -10.16 11.08 -2.70
C VAL A 25 -9.41 11.06 -1.37
N LYS A 26 -10.16 11.23 -0.28
CA LYS A 26 -9.67 11.12 1.09
C LYS A 26 -10.23 9.82 1.66
N ASN A 27 -9.35 8.93 2.10
CA ASN A 27 -9.70 7.62 2.61
C ASN A 27 -9.39 7.52 4.11
N PRO A 28 -10.38 7.82 4.99
CA PRO A 28 -10.20 7.68 6.44
C PRO A 28 -10.13 6.21 6.89
N GLY A 29 -10.46 5.27 6.01
CA GLY A 29 -10.53 3.85 6.27
C GLY A 29 -9.23 3.07 6.02
N ILE A 30 -9.40 1.76 5.84
CA ILE A 30 -8.35 0.83 5.39
C ILE A 30 -8.49 0.54 3.89
N ALA A 31 -7.92 -0.57 3.43
CA ALA A 31 -8.03 -1.02 2.04
C ALA A 31 -9.50 -1.05 1.56
N PHE A 32 -9.71 -0.71 0.28
CA PHE A 32 -11.02 -0.65 -0.37
C PHE A 32 -12.02 0.35 0.24
N GLY A 33 -11.54 1.32 1.03
CA GLY A 33 -12.38 2.34 1.64
C GLY A 33 -13.25 1.82 2.79
N ILE A 34 -12.91 0.66 3.36
CA ILE A 34 -13.67 0.10 4.49
C ILE A 34 -13.58 1.10 5.67
N PRO A 35 -14.71 1.64 6.14
CA PRO A 35 -14.72 2.66 7.18
C PRO A 35 -14.32 2.07 8.53
N VAL A 36 -13.54 2.83 9.29
CA VAL A 36 -13.01 2.41 10.60
C VAL A 36 -13.59 3.20 11.76
N GLY A 37 -14.22 4.36 11.49
CA GLY A 37 -14.87 5.20 12.49
C GLY A 37 -13.97 5.49 13.69
N GLU A 38 -14.47 5.15 14.89
CA GLU A 38 -13.79 5.34 16.17
C GLU A 38 -12.47 4.55 16.30
N PHE A 39 -12.28 3.51 15.48
CA PHE A 39 -11.05 2.69 15.49
C PHE A 39 -9.89 3.28 14.70
N SER A 40 -10.01 4.52 14.19
CA SER A 40 -8.95 5.16 13.39
C SER A 40 -7.59 5.16 14.09
N ILE A 41 -7.55 5.46 15.39
CA ILE A 41 -6.30 5.45 16.19
C ILE A 41 -5.72 4.03 16.27
N MET A 42 -6.57 3.03 16.50
CA MET A 42 -6.14 1.62 16.56
C MET A 42 -5.52 1.18 15.23
N VAL A 43 -6.08 1.61 14.09
CA VAL A 43 -5.53 1.33 12.76
C VAL A 43 -4.14 1.93 12.61
N VAL A 44 -3.91 3.15 13.08
CA VAL A 44 -2.57 3.75 13.06
C VAL A 44 -1.59 2.96 13.91
N LEU A 45 -1.96 2.58 15.13
CA LEU A 45 -1.11 1.78 16.02
C LEU A 45 -0.78 0.41 15.43
N LEU A 46 -1.75 -0.30 14.87
CA LEU A 46 -1.54 -1.57 14.18
C LEU A 46 -0.63 -1.40 12.96
N SER A 47 -0.79 -0.30 12.22
CA SER A 47 0.07 0.01 11.07
C SER A 47 1.51 0.27 11.49
N ILE A 48 1.74 0.92 12.64
CA ILE A 48 3.09 1.11 13.22
C ILE A 48 3.70 -0.26 13.55
N ILE A 49 2.97 -1.12 14.27
CA ILE A 49 3.45 -2.45 14.67
C ILE A 49 3.80 -3.29 13.42
N ALA A 50 2.89 -3.32 12.43
CA ALA A 50 3.13 -4.03 11.18
C ALA A 50 4.35 -3.47 10.44
N THR A 51 4.50 -2.16 10.37
CA THR A 51 5.65 -1.50 9.73
C THR A 51 6.98 -1.87 10.40
N LEU A 52 7.03 -1.86 11.74
CA LEU A 52 8.22 -2.29 12.50
C LEU A 52 8.53 -3.77 12.28
N PHE A 53 7.52 -4.61 12.22
CA PHE A 53 7.68 -6.03 11.92
C PHE A 53 8.24 -6.27 10.51
N ILE A 54 7.70 -5.59 9.49
CA ILE A 54 8.25 -5.66 8.13
C ILE A 54 9.68 -5.11 8.08
N ALA A 55 10.00 -4.05 8.80
CA ALA A 55 11.37 -3.52 8.89
C ALA A 55 12.33 -4.55 9.49
N TYR A 56 11.91 -5.25 10.55
CA TYR A 56 12.66 -6.36 11.13
C TYR A 56 12.87 -7.51 10.13
N LEU A 57 11.82 -7.92 9.42
CA LEU A 57 11.94 -8.94 8.37
C LEU A 57 12.87 -8.50 7.24
N HIS A 58 12.75 -7.26 6.78
CA HIS A 58 13.64 -6.72 5.75
C HIS A 58 15.09 -6.74 6.20
N TRP A 59 15.36 -6.39 7.47
CA TRP A 59 16.68 -6.50 8.05
C TRP A 59 17.19 -7.95 8.04
N GLN A 60 16.40 -8.91 8.50
CA GLN A 60 16.80 -10.32 8.53
C GLN A 60 17.11 -10.86 7.13
N GLU A 61 16.28 -10.50 6.15
CA GLU A 61 16.34 -11.00 4.78
C GLU A 61 17.26 -10.18 3.87
N ARG A 62 17.97 -9.16 4.39
CA ARG A 62 18.73 -8.19 3.58
C ARG A 62 19.83 -8.80 2.71
N ASN A 63 20.36 -9.95 3.14
CA ASN A 63 21.42 -10.69 2.45
C ASN A 63 20.89 -11.88 1.63
N ASN A 64 19.57 -12.10 1.62
CA ASN A 64 18.94 -13.15 0.83
C ASN A 64 18.76 -12.69 -0.62
N HIS A 65 17.91 -13.40 -1.38
CA HIS A 65 17.71 -13.13 -2.79
C HIS A 65 17.25 -11.68 -3.02
N PRO A 66 17.79 -10.96 -4.02
CA PRO A 66 17.44 -9.56 -4.29
C PRO A 66 15.94 -9.33 -4.43
N LEU A 67 15.19 -10.29 -4.96
CA LEU A 67 13.74 -10.21 -5.10
C LEU A 67 13.00 -10.12 -3.75
N ILE A 68 13.49 -10.82 -2.71
CA ILE A 68 12.96 -10.69 -1.34
C ILE A 68 13.30 -9.30 -0.79
N SER A 69 14.57 -8.91 -0.89
CA SER A 69 15.05 -7.64 -0.32
C SER A 69 14.34 -6.44 -0.95
N ILE A 70 14.21 -6.42 -2.27
CA ILE A 70 13.47 -5.39 -3.02
C ILE A 70 11.97 -5.47 -2.67
N GLY A 71 11.38 -6.67 -2.62
CA GLY A 71 9.97 -6.85 -2.28
C GLY A 71 9.63 -6.29 -0.90
N LEU A 72 10.40 -6.66 0.13
CA LEU A 72 10.25 -6.14 1.50
C LEU A 72 10.54 -4.64 1.58
N GLY A 73 11.52 -4.12 0.83
CA GLY A 73 11.79 -2.69 0.74
C GLY A 73 10.62 -1.90 0.15
N LEU A 74 9.96 -2.43 -0.88
CA LEU A 74 8.76 -1.83 -1.47
C LEU A 74 7.57 -1.84 -0.50
N ILE A 75 7.33 -2.96 0.18
CA ILE A 75 6.28 -3.07 1.21
C ILE A 75 6.54 -2.07 2.33
N LEU A 76 7.78 -1.99 2.82
CA LEU A 76 8.17 -1.09 3.90
C LEU A 76 7.99 0.38 3.48
N GLY A 77 8.47 0.75 2.30
CA GLY A 77 8.31 2.11 1.78
C GLY A 77 6.85 2.52 1.60
N GLY A 78 6.02 1.63 1.05
CA GLY A 78 4.59 1.87 0.91
C GLY A 78 3.86 1.95 2.25
N ALA A 79 4.18 1.06 3.20
CA ALA A 79 3.62 1.09 4.55
C ALA A 79 3.97 2.39 5.29
N ILE A 80 5.23 2.84 5.21
CA ILE A 80 5.68 4.12 5.79
C ILE A 80 4.94 5.30 5.15
N GLY A 81 4.82 5.34 3.82
CA GLY A 81 4.12 6.43 3.12
C GLY A 81 2.66 6.57 3.59
N ASN A 82 1.93 5.46 3.63
CA ASN A 82 0.56 5.41 4.12
C ASN A 82 0.45 5.72 5.63
N LEU A 83 1.45 5.34 6.43
CA LEU A 83 1.49 5.61 7.86
C LEU A 83 1.74 7.10 8.15
N ILE A 84 2.58 7.78 7.36
CA ILE A 84 2.83 9.22 7.47
C ILE A 84 1.53 9.99 7.25
N ASP A 85 0.78 9.65 6.21
CA ASP A 85 -0.52 10.28 5.94
C ASP A 85 -1.49 10.03 7.11
N ARG A 86 -1.59 8.78 7.59
CA ARG A 86 -2.47 8.44 8.72
C ARG A 86 -2.07 9.09 10.05
N SER A 87 -0.78 9.34 10.25
CA SER A 87 -0.26 9.98 11.48
C SER A 87 -0.74 11.42 11.64
N SER A 88 -1.28 12.04 10.58
CA SER A 88 -1.93 13.35 10.68
C SER A 88 -3.08 13.38 11.69
N ILE A 89 -3.67 12.23 12.05
CA ILE A 89 -4.69 12.11 13.10
C ILE A 89 -4.26 12.71 14.45
N PHE A 90 -2.95 12.69 14.74
CA PHE A 90 -2.41 13.22 16.00
C PHE A 90 -2.11 14.72 15.95
N PHE A 91 -2.06 15.32 14.76
CA PHE A 91 -1.57 16.69 14.56
C PHE A 91 -2.61 17.62 13.91
N VAL A 92 -3.64 17.07 13.27
CA VAL A 92 -4.63 17.81 12.48
C VAL A 92 -6.02 17.55 13.03
N GLN A 93 -6.79 18.61 13.30
CA GLN A 93 -8.13 18.50 13.87
C GLN A 93 -9.15 17.82 12.93
N ASN A 94 -8.95 17.97 11.62
CA ASN A 94 -9.73 17.28 10.59
C ASN A 94 -8.89 16.13 10.02
N TYR A 95 -8.98 14.97 10.65
CA TYR A 95 -8.36 13.76 10.11
C TYR A 95 -9.07 13.37 8.81
N GLU A 96 -8.29 13.27 7.74
CA GLU A 96 -8.79 13.01 6.39
C GLU A 96 -8.33 11.64 5.86
N GLY A 97 -7.51 10.92 6.63
CA GLY A 97 -6.94 9.67 6.22
C GLY A 97 -5.88 9.80 5.13
N VAL A 98 -5.80 8.78 4.29
CA VAL A 98 -4.84 8.69 3.21
C VAL A 98 -5.37 9.36 1.96
N ILE A 99 -4.48 10.02 1.21
CA ILE A 99 -4.84 10.63 -0.07
C ILE A 99 -4.72 9.59 -1.18
N ASP A 100 -5.86 9.16 -1.69
CA ASP A 100 -5.97 8.29 -2.85
C ASP A 100 -6.24 9.15 -4.08
N PHE A 101 -5.56 8.86 -5.19
CA PHE A 101 -5.68 9.69 -6.38
C PHE A 101 -5.64 8.96 -7.71
N ILE A 102 -5.15 7.71 -7.74
CA ILE A 102 -5.08 6.92 -8.96
C ILE A 102 -6.43 6.22 -9.14
N ASP A 103 -7.16 6.61 -10.17
CA ASP A 103 -8.46 6.05 -10.54
C ASP A 103 -8.34 5.39 -11.92
N ILE A 104 -8.50 4.07 -11.96
CA ILE A 104 -8.38 3.27 -13.18
C ILE A 104 -9.67 2.51 -13.44
N GLY A 105 -10.17 2.55 -14.67
CA GLY A 105 -11.37 1.83 -15.06
C GLY A 105 -11.96 2.27 -16.38
N SER A 106 -12.95 1.55 -16.88
CA SER A 106 -13.76 1.95 -18.03
C SER A 106 -15.12 2.51 -17.58
N SER A 107 -15.99 2.83 -18.53
CA SER A 107 -17.38 3.20 -18.23
C SER A 107 -18.18 2.07 -17.56
N SER A 108 -17.79 0.82 -17.79
CA SER A 108 -18.52 -0.37 -17.32
C SER A 108 -17.98 -0.93 -16.00
N PHE A 109 -16.71 -0.72 -15.71
CA PHE A 109 -16.08 -1.23 -14.49
C PHE A 109 -14.95 -0.30 -14.05
N ARG A 110 -14.92 0.04 -12.76
CA ARG A 110 -13.91 0.92 -12.20
C ARG A 110 -13.35 0.35 -10.91
N TRP A 111 -12.03 0.30 -10.84
CA TRP A 111 -11.34 -0.19 -9.66
C TRP A 111 -11.41 0.84 -8.53
N TYR A 112 -11.21 0.39 -7.30
CA TYR A 112 -11.08 1.27 -6.14
C TYR A 112 -9.91 2.23 -6.33
N THR A 113 -10.08 3.49 -5.97
CA THR A 113 -8.98 4.47 -6.03
C THR A 113 -7.87 4.09 -5.06
N PHE A 114 -6.62 4.31 -5.48
CA PHE A 114 -5.44 3.96 -4.69
C PHE A 114 -4.34 5.00 -4.87
N ASN A 115 -3.21 4.82 -4.20
CA ASN A 115 -2.05 5.70 -4.32
C ASN A 115 -0.75 4.93 -4.64
N ILE A 116 0.35 5.67 -4.73
CA ILE A 116 1.68 5.11 -5.05
C ILE A 116 2.18 4.17 -3.94
N ALA A 117 1.84 4.46 -2.68
CA ALA A 117 2.19 3.61 -1.55
C ALA A 117 1.47 2.26 -1.63
N ASP A 118 0.18 2.23 -1.98
CA ASP A 118 -0.56 0.97 -2.21
C ASP A 118 0.00 0.18 -3.39
N SER A 119 0.45 0.88 -4.43
CA SER A 119 1.12 0.27 -5.58
C SER A 119 2.44 -0.39 -5.17
N ALA A 120 3.24 0.30 -4.35
CA ALA A 120 4.50 -0.22 -3.83
C ALA A 120 4.28 -1.46 -2.94
N VAL A 121 3.30 -1.43 -2.03
CA VAL A 121 2.93 -2.60 -1.23
C VAL A 121 2.52 -3.76 -2.12
N THR A 122 1.64 -3.52 -3.10
CA THR A 122 1.15 -4.56 -4.03
C THR A 122 2.29 -5.20 -4.83
N ILE A 123 3.16 -4.40 -5.45
CA ILE A 123 4.30 -4.89 -6.24
C ILE A 123 5.30 -5.62 -5.33
N GLY A 124 5.55 -5.10 -4.13
CA GLY A 124 6.45 -5.72 -3.17
C GLY A 124 5.97 -7.10 -2.71
N ILE A 125 4.67 -7.26 -2.45
CA ILE A 125 4.05 -8.57 -2.16
C ILE A 125 4.21 -9.52 -3.34
N ILE A 126 3.98 -9.06 -4.58
CA ILE A 126 4.17 -9.88 -5.78
C ILE A 126 5.62 -10.40 -5.86
N PHE A 127 6.62 -9.53 -5.66
CA PHE A 127 8.03 -9.93 -5.68
C PHE A 127 8.37 -10.94 -4.57
N TYR A 128 7.90 -10.69 -3.36
CA TYR A 128 8.11 -11.61 -2.23
C TYR A 128 7.50 -12.99 -2.51
N LEU A 129 6.25 -13.04 -2.98
CA LEU A 129 5.54 -14.28 -3.28
C LEU A 129 6.15 -15.02 -4.47
N MET A 130 6.55 -14.30 -5.53
CA MET A 130 7.25 -14.91 -6.67
C MET A 130 8.49 -15.66 -6.18
N HIS A 131 9.33 -15.04 -5.36
CA HIS A 131 10.49 -15.75 -4.83
C HIS A 131 10.09 -16.97 -3.97
N SER A 132 9.12 -16.82 -3.07
CA SER A 132 8.68 -17.90 -2.17
C SER A 132 8.16 -19.12 -2.93
N PHE A 133 7.29 -18.93 -3.93
CA PHE A 133 6.73 -20.02 -4.71
C PHE A 133 7.73 -20.69 -5.65
N PHE A 134 8.67 -19.96 -6.24
CA PHE A 134 9.64 -20.53 -7.19
C PHE A 134 10.91 -21.11 -6.53
N THR A 135 11.15 -20.81 -5.24
CA THR A 135 12.34 -21.28 -4.51
C THR A 135 12.02 -22.42 -3.54
N THR A 136 10.74 -22.71 -3.29
CA THR A 136 10.32 -23.95 -2.65
C THR A 136 10.49 -25.11 -3.64
N LYS A 137 11.73 -25.59 -3.79
CA LYS A 137 12.02 -26.88 -4.43
C LYS A 137 11.92 -27.99 -3.38
N PRO A 138 11.49 -29.20 -3.79
CA PRO A 138 10.86 -30.18 -2.90
C PRO A 138 11.89 -30.97 -2.11
N GLU A 139 12.20 -30.53 -0.89
CA GLU A 139 12.92 -31.35 0.11
C GLU A 139 12.11 -32.59 0.56
N LEU A 140 10.92 -32.81 -0.02
CA LEU A 140 10.06 -33.97 0.24
C LEU A 140 10.24 -35.13 -0.75
N LEU A 141 11.11 -35.01 -1.77
CA LEU A 141 11.39 -36.12 -2.71
C LEU A 141 12.68 -36.91 -2.39
N GLU A 142 13.55 -36.43 -1.50
CA GLU A 142 14.82 -37.10 -1.15
C GLU A 142 14.76 -37.93 0.14
N ARG A 143 13.59 -38.02 0.80
CA ARG A 143 13.44 -38.80 2.05
C ARG A 143 12.95 -40.25 1.83
N ASN A 144 12.89 -40.71 0.59
CA ASN A 144 12.36 -42.02 0.20
C ASN A 144 13.37 -42.92 -0.54
N ASP A 145 14.68 -42.76 -0.31
CA ASP A 145 15.70 -43.74 -0.72
C ASP A 145 16.51 -44.23 0.49
#